data_AF-A0A1V5N8A3-F1
#
_entry.id   AF-A0A1V5N8A3-F1
#
_cell.length_a   1.000
_cell.length_b   1.000
_cell.length_c   1.000
_cell.angle_alpha   90.00
_cell.angle_beta   90.00
_cell.angle_gamma   90.00
#
_symmetry.space_group_name_H-M   'P 1'
#
loop_
_entity.id
_entity.type
_entity.pdbx_description
1 polymer ?
#
loop_
_entity_poly.entity_id
_entity_poly.type
_entity_poly.pdbx_seq_one_letter_code
_entity_poly.pdbx_strand_id
1 'polypeptide(L)'
;MKKSLIVILCGIAAPFTFASTPWVLIPDIVGMTLPQAEQTLVLGGLITGTISYEFDNIVAKDEIILQNPAAGTGLPAGSSIDVIISLGTNYGGGDGSAGNPFQIWTAEQMNTIGLYTEHWNKCFKLMTDIDMSAYTDIQYNIIGHQTSKFTGTFDGNKHVIRNLTYENKNTNLIYSVGLFGYTNGSTIKDLGIEDIYFYVHSFYVGGLAGIQENSNNINCYTTGSMILFSSYNFSIGAGGLVGSNVQCTNENCFSDCSLDLFHHGEVYAGGLIGMQGYNSFIKNCCSRGSVCSIAFDKGGCGNHAGGLFGYAQGNIQKCYSASQVYAYGGLTVYQGGFAARTDGPISSCFWDVNSSGLTNAIAYGYSSTFPVGKTTAEMNTHSTFYYGEWDLVGETVNGSDDIWRMCADGRDYPRLWYEFAKGDLVCPDGVDLEDLYILASQWLCKKLDYDYYRYDHKHTVNFLDFNVFADSWTYHKSELASFFNEWLQYDAYNGNIAGDNIVNTIDFAALAENWMR
;
A
#
# COMPACT_ATOMS: atom_id res chain seq x y z
N MET A 1 18.66 86.14 64.24
CA MET A 1 19.38 85.09 64.98
C MET A 1 18.39 84.00 65.38
N LYS A 2 18.36 82.86 64.68
CA LYS A 2 17.63 81.65 65.09
C LYS A 2 18.60 80.47 64.96
N LYS A 3 18.76 79.73 66.06
CA LYS A 3 19.67 78.58 66.20
C LYS A 3 19.08 77.37 65.46
N SER A 4 19.89 76.72 64.63
CA SER A 4 19.59 75.42 64.01
C SER A 4 20.00 74.28 64.93
N LEU A 5 19.12 73.29 65.05
CA LEU A 5 19.31 72.04 65.78
C LEU A 5 19.89 70.99 64.80
N ILE A 6 21.02 70.39 65.12
CA ILE A 6 21.62 69.27 64.36
C ILE A 6 21.14 67.96 65.01
N VAL A 7 20.48 67.11 64.23
CA VAL A 7 20.15 65.72 64.60
C VAL A 7 21.13 64.80 63.88
N ILE A 8 21.89 64.01 64.65
CA ILE A 8 22.77 62.96 64.15
C ILE A 8 21.94 61.69 64.03
N LEU A 9 21.68 61.23 62.81
CA LEU A 9 21.14 59.90 62.52
C LEU A 9 22.31 58.93 62.35
N CYS A 10 22.39 57.95 63.26
CA CYS A 10 23.36 56.87 63.24
C CYS A 10 22.94 55.84 62.18
N GLY A 11 23.76 55.65 61.14
CA GLY A 11 23.54 54.63 60.11
C GLY A 11 23.89 53.24 60.64
N ILE A 12 22.90 52.35 60.71
CA ILE A 12 23.11 50.93 60.98
C ILE A 12 23.42 50.25 59.64
N ALA A 13 24.69 49.89 59.43
CA ALA A 13 25.07 48.99 58.35
C ALA A 13 24.73 47.55 58.78
N ALA A 14 23.65 46.99 58.23
CA ALA A 14 23.40 45.56 58.33
C ALA A 14 24.38 44.82 57.41
N PRO A 15 25.09 43.77 57.88
CA PRO A 15 25.92 42.96 57.03
C PRO A 15 25.03 42.17 56.06
N PHE A 16 25.15 42.43 54.75
CA PHE A 16 24.65 41.52 53.72
C PHE A 16 25.47 40.23 53.82
N THR A 17 24.89 39.21 54.45
CA THR A 17 25.44 37.86 54.42
C THR A 17 25.09 37.28 53.05
N PHE A 18 26.09 37.08 52.19
CA PHE A 18 25.92 36.27 50.99
C PHE A 18 25.78 34.82 51.43
N ALA A 19 24.55 34.35 51.61
CA ALA A 19 24.30 32.91 51.73
C ALA A 19 24.68 32.27 50.38
N SER A 20 25.70 31.42 50.38
CA SER A 20 26.06 30.62 49.21
C SER A 20 24.89 29.71 48.86
N THR A 21 24.38 29.79 47.63
CA THR A 21 23.36 28.86 47.13
C THR A 21 23.85 27.42 47.26
N PRO A 22 23.10 26.53 47.93
CA PRO A 22 23.50 25.15 48.09
C PRO A 22 23.60 24.47 46.72
N TRP A 23 24.57 23.57 46.56
CA TRP A 23 24.70 22.75 45.37
C TRP A 23 23.79 21.53 45.47
N VAL A 24 23.08 21.24 44.38
CA VAL A 24 22.16 20.10 44.24
C VAL A 24 22.59 19.25 43.05
N LEU A 25 22.37 17.94 43.14
CA LEU A 25 22.63 17.02 42.03
C LEU A 25 21.41 16.98 41.12
N ILE A 26 21.65 16.99 39.81
CA ILE A 26 20.59 16.91 38.82
C ILE A 26 19.98 15.49 38.85
N PRO A 27 18.65 15.34 39.06
CA PRO A 27 17.99 14.04 38.97
C PRO A 27 17.95 13.55 37.52
N ASP A 28 17.82 12.24 37.34
CA ASP A 28 17.55 11.65 36.04
C ASP A 28 16.05 11.76 35.75
N ILE A 29 15.71 12.50 34.71
CA ILE A 29 14.34 12.79 34.25
C ILE A 29 14.10 12.28 32.84
N VAL A 30 15.06 11.58 32.22
CA VAL A 30 14.88 10.92 30.92
C VAL A 30 13.82 9.82 31.04
N GLY A 31 12.90 9.76 30.06
CA GLY A 31 11.75 8.86 30.07
C GLY A 31 10.58 9.29 30.97
N MET A 32 10.69 10.42 31.68
CA MET A 32 9.55 11.01 32.38
C MET A 32 8.72 11.89 31.44
N THR A 33 7.43 12.03 31.73
CA THR A 33 6.61 13.10 31.12
C THR A 33 7.02 14.47 31.68
N LEU A 34 6.79 15.54 30.92
CA LEU A 34 7.12 16.90 31.38
C LEU A 34 6.53 17.23 32.79
N PRO A 35 5.27 16.91 33.13
CA PRO A 35 4.74 17.15 34.47
C PRO A 35 5.46 16.38 35.58
N GLN A 36 5.88 15.13 35.32
CA GLN A 36 6.64 14.32 36.27
C GLN A 36 8.07 14.87 36.45
N ALA A 37 8.70 15.27 35.35
CA ALA A 37 10.02 15.88 35.37
C ALA A 37 10.01 17.21 36.13
N GLU A 38 9.03 18.08 35.89
CA GLU A 38 8.84 19.35 36.61
C GLU A 38 8.72 19.13 38.12
N GLN A 39 7.91 18.16 38.55
CA GLN A 39 7.80 17.82 39.97
C GLN A 39 9.13 17.33 40.55
N THR A 40 9.85 16.49 39.80
CA THR A 40 11.13 15.94 40.21
C THR A 40 12.21 17.03 40.33
N LEU A 41 12.25 17.95 39.37
CA LEU A 41 13.17 19.10 39.39
C LEU A 41 12.87 20.04 40.55
N VAL A 42 11.61 20.39 40.79
CA VAL A 42 11.20 21.25 41.91
C VAL A 42 11.57 20.63 43.26
N LEU A 43 11.35 19.32 43.44
CA LEU A 43 11.77 18.60 44.65
C LEU A 43 13.29 18.60 44.83
N GLY A 44 14.05 18.58 43.73
CA GLY A 44 15.51 18.71 43.70
C GLY A 44 16.04 20.14 43.86
N GLY A 45 15.16 21.14 43.96
CA GLY A 45 15.55 22.55 44.02
C GLY A 45 16.08 23.10 42.69
N LEU A 46 15.66 22.52 41.56
CA LEU A 46 15.99 22.93 40.19
C LEU A 46 14.72 23.41 39.49
N ILE A 47 14.87 24.05 38.33
CA ILE A 47 13.76 24.52 37.50
C ILE A 47 13.89 24.00 36.07
N THR A 48 12.78 23.93 35.35
CA THR A 48 12.80 23.61 33.91
C THR A 48 13.36 24.80 33.13
N GLY A 49 14.25 24.51 32.17
CA GLY A 49 14.82 25.48 31.25
C GLY A 49 14.06 25.51 29.92
N THR A 50 14.83 25.49 28.83
CA THR A 50 14.32 25.44 27.47
C THR A 50 13.70 24.09 27.19
N ILE A 51 12.51 24.10 26.58
CA ILE A 51 11.83 22.89 26.09
C ILE A 51 11.90 22.92 24.57
N SER A 52 12.51 21.89 23.99
CA SER A 52 12.46 21.62 22.55
C SER A 52 11.82 20.26 22.28
N TYR A 53 11.47 20.01 21.02
CA TYR A 53 10.76 18.81 20.60
C TYR A 53 11.46 18.17 19.41
N GLU A 54 11.62 16.86 19.44
CA GLU A 54 12.19 16.08 18.34
C GLU A 54 11.40 14.77 18.17
N PHE A 55 11.34 14.24 16.95
CA PHE A 55 10.76 12.91 16.73
C PHE A 55 11.74 11.85 17.22
N ASP A 56 11.23 10.86 17.96
CA ASP A 56 12.00 9.73 18.45
C ASP A 56 11.16 8.46 18.34
N ASN A 57 11.75 7.41 17.76
CA ASN A 57 11.07 6.15 17.49
C ASN A 57 11.21 5.13 18.62
N ILE A 58 11.95 5.46 19.69
CA ILE A 58 12.17 4.64 20.87
C ILE A 58 11.41 5.25 22.06
N VAL A 59 11.54 6.55 22.27
CA VAL A 59 10.93 7.30 23.37
C VAL A 59 9.49 7.65 23.01
N ALA A 60 8.55 7.27 23.86
CA ALA A 60 7.14 7.51 23.61
C ALA A 60 6.86 9.02 23.54
N LYS A 61 5.81 9.37 22.79
CA LYS A 61 5.37 10.77 22.67
C LYS A 61 5.15 11.37 24.07
N ASP A 62 5.56 12.62 24.23
CA ASP A 62 5.46 13.43 25.45
C ASP A 62 6.40 13.01 26.60
N GLU A 63 7.31 12.06 26.37
CA GLU A 63 8.41 11.71 27.29
C GLU A 63 9.71 12.44 26.93
N ILE A 64 10.56 12.69 27.92
CA ILE A 64 11.86 13.35 27.74
C ILE A 64 12.86 12.39 27.09
N ILE A 65 13.34 12.75 25.91
CA ILE A 65 14.43 12.08 25.19
C ILE A 65 15.77 12.38 25.86
N LEU A 66 15.98 13.65 26.18
CA LEU A 66 17.27 14.16 26.62
C LEU A 66 17.10 15.31 27.60
N GLN A 67 17.97 15.35 28.60
CA GLN A 67 18.13 16.45 29.52
C GLN A 67 19.53 17.06 29.42
N ASN A 68 19.63 18.37 29.66
CA ASN A 68 20.90 19.08 29.73
C ASN A 68 20.86 20.19 30.79
N PRO A 69 21.78 20.22 31.77
CA PRO A 69 22.92 19.31 31.96
C PRO A 69 22.53 17.89 32.38
N ALA A 70 23.46 16.94 32.15
CA ALA A 70 23.23 15.52 32.39
C ALA A 70 23.02 15.21 33.87
N ALA A 71 22.24 14.16 34.15
CA ALA A 71 21.96 13.67 35.49
C ALA A 71 23.26 13.43 36.30
N GLY A 72 23.20 13.68 37.61
CA GLY A 72 24.34 13.58 38.52
C GLY A 72 25.32 14.75 38.46
N THR A 73 25.16 15.70 37.54
CA THR A 73 25.94 16.96 37.55
C THR A 73 25.51 17.81 38.75
N GLY A 74 26.47 18.43 39.44
CA GLY A 74 26.18 19.38 40.53
C GLY A 74 25.95 20.78 39.97
N LEU A 75 24.90 21.46 40.42
CA LEU A 75 24.62 22.87 40.11
C LEU A 75 24.12 23.63 41.34
N PRO A 76 24.26 24.97 41.40
CA PRO A 76 23.56 25.76 42.40
C PRO A 76 22.05 25.55 42.34
N ALA A 77 21.40 25.48 43.50
CA ALA A 77 19.94 25.42 43.59
C ALA A 77 19.31 26.61 42.83
N GLY A 78 18.23 26.34 42.11
CA GLY A 78 17.57 27.26 41.19
C GLY A 78 18.11 27.25 39.76
N SER A 79 19.10 26.41 39.44
CA SER A 79 19.57 26.25 38.05
C SER A 79 18.52 25.58 37.17
N SER A 80 18.54 25.94 35.89
CA SER A 80 17.61 25.42 34.87
C SER A 80 18.16 24.18 34.17
N ILE A 81 17.28 23.23 33.87
CA ILE A 81 17.56 22.03 33.07
C ILE A 81 16.75 22.08 31.78
N ASP A 82 17.44 22.16 30.65
CA ASP A 82 16.83 22.09 29.33
C ASP A 82 16.44 20.64 29.01
N VAL A 83 15.34 20.47 28.28
CA VAL A 83 14.79 19.15 27.93
C VAL A 83 14.38 19.08 26.46
N ILE A 84 14.59 17.93 25.85
CA ILE A 84 14.05 17.57 24.54
C ILE A 84 12.94 16.54 24.76
N ILE A 85 11.73 16.86 24.33
CA ILE A 85 10.55 16.00 24.47
C ILE A 85 10.28 15.29 23.14
N SER A 86 9.93 14.01 23.21
CA SER A 86 9.57 13.21 22.05
C SER A 86 8.23 13.64 21.47
N LEU A 87 8.20 13.88 20.16
CA LEU A 87 6.97 13.99 19.37
C LEU A 87 6.35 12.61 19.06
N GLY A 88 6.99 11.53 19.53
CA GLY A 88 6.72 10.16 19.09
C GLY A 88 7.35 9.89 17.73
N THR A 89 6.82 8.89 17.04
CA THR A 89 7.32 8.52 15.71
C THR A 89 6.80 9.49 14.65
N ASN A 90 7.47 9.55 13.49
CA ASN A 90 6.98 10.30 12.31
C ASN A 90 5.67 9.71 11.72
N TYR A 91 5.10 8.69 12.37
CA TYR A 91 4.02 7.85 11.90
C TYR A 91 2.96 7.69 13.01
N GLY A 92 1.90 6.93 12.78
CA GLY A 92 0.84 6.74 13.78
C GLY A 92 1.14 5.75 14.90
N GLY A 93 2.39 5.28 15.00
CA GLY A 93 2.83 4.28 15.97
C GLY A 93 3.80 3.26 15.36
N GLY A 94 4.23 2.29 16.17
CA GLY A 94 5.18 1.24 15.79
C GLY A 94 6.65 1.66 15.88
N ASP A 95 7.56 0.69 15.98
CA ASP A 95 9.02 0.92 16.02
C ASP A 95 9.73 0.53 14.71
N GLY A 96 8.95 0.09 13.71
CA GLY A 96 9.44 -0.32 12.40
C GLY A 96 10.08 -1.72 12.38
N SER A 97 10.02 -2.47 13.48
CA SER A 97 10.36 -3.89 13.50
C SER A 97 9.25 -4.74 12.86
N ALA A 98 9.57 -5.99 12.51
CA ALA A 98 8.59 -6.90 11.93
C ALA A 98 7.40 -7.21 12.86
N GLY A 99 7.62 -7.21 14.17
CA GLY A 99 6.57 -7.43 15.18
C GLY A 99 5.74 -6.19 15.49
N ASN A 100 6.27 -4.99 15.18
CA ASN A 100 5.67 -3.72 15.50
C ASN A 100 5.96 -2.69 14.38
N PRO A 101 5.40 -2.90 13.17
CA PRO A 101 5.70 -2.06 12.01
C PRO A 101 5.20 -0.63 12.22
N PHE A 102 5.84 0.33 11.55
CA PHE A 102 5.35 1.71 11.52
C PHE A 102 3.94 1.77 10.91
N GLN A 103 3.02 2.40 11.63
CA GLN A 103 1.61 2.47 11.26
C GLN A 103 1.31 3.73 10.46
N ILE A 104 0.71 3.59 9.29
CA ILE A 104 0.42 4.69 8.37
C ILE A 104 -1.10 4.90 8.30
N TRP A 105 -1.55 6.07 8.77
CA TRP A 105 -2.96 6.46 8.83
C TRP A 105 -3.32 7.60 7.88
N THR A 106 -2.35 8.41 7.47
CA THR A 106 -2.60 9.62 6.70
C THR A 106 -1.68 9.72 5.49
N ALA A 107 -2.13 10.50 4.50
CA ALA A 107 -1.33 10.84 3.33
C ALA A 107 -0.01 11.52 3.69
N GLU A 108 0.00 12.33 4.75
CA GLU A 108 1.21 12.96 5.26
C GLU A 108 2.22 11.95 5.78
N GLN A 109 1.78 11.00 6.60
CA GLN A 109 2.65 9.92 7.08
C GLN A 109 3.16 9.06 5.92
N MET A 110 2.31 8.79 4.92
CA MET A 110 2.70 8.06 3.71
C MET A 110 3.79 8.81 2.93
N ASN A 111 3.59 10.10 2.67
CA ASN A 111 4.56 10.93 1.94
C ASN A 111 5.85 11.15 2.74
N THR A 112 5.75 11.10 4.07
CA THR A 112 6.89 11.23 4.99
C THR A 112 7.87 10.06 4.86
N ILE A 113 7.42 8.87 4.47
CA ILE A 113 8.32 7.72 4.24
C ILE A 113 9.42 8.07 3.23
N GLY A 114 9.08 8.80 2.16
CA GLY A 114 10.05 9.20 1.14
C GLY A 114 11.12 10.20 1.61
N LEU A 115 10.95 10.83 2.78
CA LEU A 115 11.91 11.79 3.32
C LEU A 115 12.98 11.16 4.23
N TYR A 116 12.63 10.07 4.92
CA TYR A 116 13.47 9.46 5.95
C TYR A 116 14.10 8.15 5.48
N THR A 117 15.18 8.27 4.72
CA THR A 117 15.89 7.12 4.11
C THR A 117 16.42 6.10 5.12
N GLU A 118 16.69 6.53 6.35
CA GLU A 118 17.09 5.68 7.48
C GLU A 118 16.00 4.69 7.90
N HIS A 119 14.75 4.92 7.49
CA HIS A 119 13.62 4.03 7.75
C HIS A 119 13.36 3.05 6.59
N TRP A 120 14.06 3.15 5.46
CA TRP A 120 13.79 2.31 4.28
C TRP A 120 14.19 0.84 4.43
N ASN A 121 14.80 0.46 5.56
CA ASN A 121 15.04 -0.92 5.96
C ASN A 121 14.03 -1.44 7.00
N LYS A 122 12.99 -0.67 7.31
CA LYS A 122 11.99 -0.97 8.34
C LYS A 122 10.70 -1.54 7.75
N CYS A 123 9.82 -2.00 8.63
CA CYS A 123 8.51 -2.52 8.28
C CYS A 123 7.45 -1.41 8.42
N PHE A 124 6.59 -1.27 7.42
CA PHE A 124 5.48 -0.34 7.37
C PHE A 124 4.17 -1.09 7.18
N LYS A 125 3.09 -0.56 7.76
CA LYS A 125 1.74 -1.12 7.63
C LYS A 125 0.71 -0.01 7.45
N LEU A 126 -0.11 -0.09 6.41
CA LEU A 126 -1.28 0.78 6.29
C LEU A 126 -2.35 0.37 7.30
N MET A 127 -2.98 1.35 7.92
CA MET A 127 -4.05 1.14 8.90
C MET A 127 -5.42 1.59 8.38
N THR A 128 -5.43 2.26 7.23
CA THR A 128 -6.62 2.73 6.51
C THR A 128 -6.22 2.96 5.05
N ASP A 129 -7.23 3.10 4.19
CA ASP A 129 -7.03 3.62 2.85
C ASP A 129 -6.45 5.05 2.92
N ILE A 130 -5.51 5.35 2.03
CA ILE A 130 -4.79 6.61 1.98
C ILE A 130 -5.14 7.35 0.68
N ASP A 131 -5.62 8.59 0.78
CA ASP A 131 -5.83 9.47 -0.38
C ASP A 131 -4.66 10.45 -0.54
N MET A 132 -3.91 10.32 -1.63
CA MET A 132 -2.73 11.15 -1.94
C MET A 132 -3.05 12.43 -2.69
N SER A 133 -4.34 12.77 -2.89
CA SER A 133 -4.80 13.94 -3.66
C SER A 133 -4.24 15.30 -3.19
N ALA A 134 -3.79 15.39 -1.94
CA ALA A 134 -3.12 16.57 -1.38
C ALA A 134 -1.71 16.82 -1.95
N TYR A 135 -1.09 15.82 -2.59
CA TYR A 135 0.25 15.90 -3.17
C TYR A 135 0.16 15.88 -4.70
N THR A 136 0.44 17.04 -5.32
CA THR A 136 0.36 17.21 -6.78
C THR A 136 1.74 17.46 -7.38
N ASP A 137 1.83 17.51 -8.71
CA ASP A 137 3.08 17.72 -9.45
C ASP A 137 4.19 16.76 -8.97
N ILE A 138 5.25 17.28 -8.34
CA ILE A 138 6.40 16.49 -7.85
C ILE A 138 6.46 16.45 -6.32
N GLN A 139 5.36 16.73 -5.62
CA GLN A 139 5.32 16.82 -4.16
C GLN A 139 5.34 15.45 -3.47
N TYR A 140 5.05 14.37 -4.18
CA TYR A 140 5.22 13.02 -3.67
C TYR A 140 6.72 12.67 -3.58
N ASN A 141 7.18 12.30 -2.39
CA ASN A 141 8.54 11.85 -2.14
C ASN A 141 8.63 10.36 -2.48
N ILE A 142 9.18 10.06 -3.65
CA ILE A 142 9.38 8.69 -4.14
C ILE A 142 10.24 7.89 -3.15
N ILE A 143 9.79 6.69 -2.79
CA ILE A 143 10.49 5.82 -1.84
C ILE A 143 11.56 5.00 -2.56
N GLY A 144 12.83 5.13 -2.16
CA GLY A 144 13.92 4.38 -2.75
C GLY A 144 14.42 4.97 -4.08
N HIS A 145 15.74 5.02 -4.23
CA HIS A 145 16.44 5.49 -5.42
C HIS A 145 17.81 4.80 -5.55
N GLN A 146 18.60 5.17 -6.57
CA GLN A 146 19.84 4.45 -6.91
C GLN A 146 20.86 4.36 -5.75
N THR A 147 21.01 5.45 -4.99
CA THR A 147 21.97 5.56 -3.88
C THR A 147 21.47 4.96 -2.56
N SER A 148 20.16 4.87 -2.35
CA SER A 148 19.55 4.27 -1.17
C SER A 148 18.25 3.59 -1.58
N LYS A 149 18.19 2.28 -1.43
CA LYS A 149 17.09 1.45 -1.95
C LYS A 149 16.13 1.14 -0.80
N PHE A 150 14.86 0.92 -1.12
CA PHE A 150 13.94 0.35 -0.13
C PHE A 150 14.24 -1.14 0.04
N THR A 151 14.59 -1.55 1.25
CA THR A 151 14.95 -2.94 1.61
C THR A 151 14.03 -3.53 2.67
N GLY A 152 13.08 -2.73 3.16
CA GLY A 152 12.13 -3.09 4.20
C GLY A 152 10.94 -3.91 3.70
N THR A 153 9.90 -3.94 4.54
CA THR A 153 8.60 -4.55 4.20
C THR A 153 7.53 -3.48 4.19
N PHE A 154 6.67 -3.49 3.18
CA PHE A 154 5.49 -2.64 3.12
C PHE A 154 4.23 -3.51 3.04
N ASP A 155 3.47 -3.53 4.12
CA ASP A 155 2.21 -4.27 4.24
C ASP A 155 1.06 -3.29 4.01
N GLY A 156 0.43 -3.36 2.83
CA GLY A 156 -0.77 -2.60 2.54
C GLY A 156 -1.94 -3.00 3.44
N ASN A 157 -1.88 -4.16 4.12
CA ASN A 157 -2.91 -4.64 5.03
C ASN A 157 -4.31 -4.63 4.40
N LYS A 158 -4.35 -4.86 3.07
CA LYS A 158 -5.54 -4.83 2.21
C LYS A 158 -6.19 -3.45 2.07
N HIS A 159 -5.50 -2.41 2.47
CA HIS A 159 -5.86 -1.04 2.16
C HIS A 159 -5.26 -0.61 0.82
N VAL A 160 -5.76 0.51 0.34
CA VAL A 160 -5.31 1.08 -0.92
C VAL A 160 -4.74 2.48 -0.74
N ILE A 161 -3.89 2.88 -1.68
CA ILE A 161 -3.41 4.26 -1.85
C ILE A 161 -4.07 4.80 -3.12
N ARG A 162 -4.84 5.88 -3.02
CA ARG A 162 -5.57 6.50 -4.14
C ARG A 162 -4.93 7.80 -4.61
N ASN A 163 -5.20 8.18 -5.85
CA ASN A 163 -4.86 9.49 -6.42
C ASN A 163 -3.36 9.80 -6.39
N LEU A 164 -2.50 8.79 -6.52
CA LEU A 164 -1.06 8.97 -6.53
C LEU A 164 -0.64 9.68 -7.83
N THR A 165 -0.29 10.95 -7.73
CA THR A 165 0.12 11.78 -8.87
C THR A 165 1.62 12.08 -8.83
N TYR A 166 2.27 12.01 -9.99
CA TYR A 166 3.64 12.48 -10.17
C TYR A 166 3.85 13.07 -11.58
N GLU A 167 3.84 14.41 -11.67
CA GLU A 167 3.99 15.15 -12.93
C GLU A 167 5.29 15.95 -12.97
N ASN A 168 6.29 15.44 -13.68
CA ASN A 168 7.54 16.16 -13.92
C ASN A 168 7.50 16.91 -15.26
N LYS A 169 6.83 18.06 -15.25
CA LYS A 169 6.65 18.94 -16.43
C LYS A 169 7.93 19.61 -16.93
N ASN A 170 8.97 19.67 -16.09
CA ASN A 170 10.25 20.31 -16.42
C ASN A 170 11.18 19.42 -17.27
N THR A 171 10.75 18.21 -17.62
CA THR A 171 11.45 17.25 -18.51
C THR A 171 12.82 16.78 -18.02
N ASN A 172 13.23 17.12 -16.79
CA ASN A 172 14.45 16.58 -16.21
C ASN A 172 14.31 15.07 -16.05
N LEU A 173 15.35 14.34 -16.45
CA LEU A 173 15.35 12.89 -16.39
C LEU A 173 15.33 12.39 -14.94
N ILE A 174 14.33 11.57 -14.61
CA ILE A 174 14.26 10.84 -13.35
C ILE A 174 14.63 9.40 -13.60
N TYR A 175 15.48 8.81 -12.75
CA TYR A 175 15.96 7.47 -13.01
C TYR A 175 14.85 6.41 -12.96
N SER A 176 13.98 6.48 -11.96
CA SER A 176 12.92 5.50 -11.74
C SER A 176 11.74 6.11 -11.02
N VAL A 177 10.51 5.80 -11.45
CA VAL A 177 9.26 6.34 -10.90
C VAL A 177 8.29 5.21 -10.55
N GLY A 178 7.65 5.36 -9.40
CA GLY A 178 6.59 4.51 -8.85
C GLY A 178 6.27 4.98 -7.43
N LEU A 179 5.37 4.30 -6.72
CA LEU A 179 5.31 4.45 -5.27
C LEU A 179 6.70 4.19 -4.67
N PHE A 180 7.36 3.12 -5.16
CA PHE A 180 8.77 2.87 -4.93
C PHE A 180 9.58 3.18 -6.19
N GLY A 181 10.56 4.07 -6.10
CA GLY A 181 11.50 4.29 -7.21
C GLY A 181 12.39 3.06 -7.40
N TYR A 182 12.98 2.57 -6.30
CA TYR A 182 13.90 1.45 -6.32
C TYR A 182 13.79 0.60 -5.06
N THR A 183 13.47 -0.69 -5.23
CA THR A 183 13.49 -1.70 -4.17
C THR A 183 14.60 -2.74 -4.34
N ASN A 184 15.18 -3.22 -3.22
CA ASN A 184 16.13 -4.32 -3.23
C ASN A 184 16.01 -5.21 -1.97
N GLY A 185 15.75 -6.50 -2.11
CA GLY A 185 15.57 -7.39 -0.95
C GLY A 185 14.26 -7.13 -0.18
N SER A 186 13.33 -6.39 -0.77
CA SER A 186 12.11 -5.94 -0.09
C SER A 186 10.93 -6.91 -0.25
N THR A 187 9.91 -6.75 0.58
CA THR A 187 8.60 -7.39 0.36
C THR A 187 7.51 -6.34 0.42
N ILE A 188 6.71 -6.24 -0.64
CA ILE A 188 5.51 -5.41 -0.68
C ILE A 188 4.32 -6.33 -0.84
N LYS A 189 3.30 -6.19 -0.01
CA LYS A 189 2.16 -7.11 -0.03
C LYS A 189 0.83 -6.46 0.32
N ASP A 190 -0.24 -7.09 -0.14
CA ASP A 190 -1.63 -6.76 0.21
C ASP A 190 -1.94 -5.27 -0.01
N LEU A 191 -1.50 -4.71 -1.14
CA LEU A 191 -1.54 -3.28 -1.44
C LEU A 191 -2.14 -2.99 -2.81
N GLY A 192 -3.20 -2.20 -2.84
CA GLY A 192 -3.71 -1.55 -4.06
C GLY A 192 -3.19 -0.13 -4.20
N ILE A 193 -2.86 0.28 -5.43
CA ILE A 193 -2.61 1.67 -5.77
C ILE A 193 -3.58 2.07 -6.89
N GLU A 194 -4.57 2.87 -6.54
CA GLU A 194 -5.68 3.22 -7.42
C GLU A 194 -5.53 4.66 -7.94
N ASP A 195 -6.04 4.88 -9.14
CA ASP A 195 -6.11 6.20 -9.77
C ASP A 195 -4.74 6.89 -9.88
N ILE A 196 -3.73 6.12 -10.31
CA ILE A 196 -2.40 6.64 -10.59
C ILE A 196 -2.45 7.62 -11.77
N TYR A 197 -1.76 8.75 -11.65
CA TYR A 197 -1.48 9.62 -12.78
C TYR A 197 -0.01 10.04 -12.80
N PHE A 198 0.77 9.42 -13.69
CA PHE A 198 2.17 9.79 -13.91
C PHE A 198 2.36 10.47 -15.26
N TYR A 199 3.04 11.61 -15.25
CA TYR A 199 3.48 12.33 -16.45
C TYR A 199 4.97 12.60 -16.32
N VAL A 200 5.82 11.74 -16.90
CA VAL A 200 7.24 11.69 -16.55
C VAL A 200 8.20 11.49 -17.72
N HIS A 201 9.41 12.02 -17.57
CA HIS A 201 10.58 11.64 -18.36
C HIS A 201 11.47 10.73 -17.51
N SER A 202 11.44 9.41 -17.74
CA SER A 202 12.13 8.44 -16.89
C SER A 202 12.62 7.19 -17.63
N PHE A 203 13.64 6.52 -17.09
CA PHE A 203 14.12 5.23 -17.62
C PHE A 203 13.24 4.06 -17.20
N TYR A 204 12.71 4.07 -15.98
CA TYR A 204 11.97 2.95 -15.44
C TYR A 204 10.72 3.42 -14.72
N VAL A 205 9.55 2.94 -15.13
CA VAL A 205 8.29 3.37 -14.52
C VAL A 205 7.39 2.17 -14.28
N GLY A 206 6.84 2.11 -13.07
CA GLY A 206 5.70 1.26 -12.76
C GLY A 206 4.90 1.84 -11.62
N GLY A 207 3.59 1.57 -11.58
CA GLY A 207 2.72 2.13 -10.55
C GLY A 207 3.18 1.77 -9.14
N LEU A 208 3.56 0.50 -8.94
CA LEU A 208 4.10 0.01 -7.68
C LEU A 208 5.59 0.33 -7.55
N ALA A 209 6.38 -0.06 -8.55
CA ALA A 209 7.82 0.16 -8.52
C ALA A 209 8.43 0.52 -9.87
N GLY A 210 9.37 1.46 -9.88
CA GLY A 210 10.21 1.70 -11.05
C GLY A 210 11.15 0.52 -11.29
N ILE A 211 11.98 0.19 -10.29
CA ILE A 211 12.96 -0.90 -10.35
C ILE A 211 12.84 -1.79 -9.10
N GLN A 212 12.97 -3.09 -9.31
CA GLN A 212 13.10 -4.06 -8.22
C GLN A 212 14.21 -5.07 -8.49
N GLU A 213 14.96 -5.36 -7.43
CA GLU A 213 15.97 -6.41 -7.38
C GLU A 213 15.73 -7.31 -6.17
N ASN A 214 15.84 -8.63 -6.31
CA ASN A 214 15.73 -9.55 -5.16
C ASN A 214 14.49 -9.30 -4.27
N SER A 215 13.40 -8.77 -4.83
CA SER A 215 12.23 -8.29 -4.07
C SER A 215 10.99 -9.10 -4.44
N ASN A 216 10.00 -9.05 -3.55
CA ASN A 216 8.76 -9.80 -3.71
C ASN A 216 7.54 -8.87 -3.65
N ASN A 217 6.64 -9.00 -4.61
CA ASN A 217 5.31 -8.39 -4.59
C ASN A 217 4.26 -9.49 -4.48
N ILE A 218 3.34 -9.37 -3.52
CA ILE A 218 2.35 -10.40 -3.22
C ILE A 218 0.98 -9.76 -3.02
N ASN A 219 -0.04 -10.14 -3.81
CA ASN A 219 -1.38 -9.55 -3.69
C ASN A 219 -1.37 -8.01 -3.89
N CYS A 220 -0.65 -7.55 -4.92
CA CYS A 220 -0.51 -6.13 -5.21
C CYS A 220 -1.14 -5.76 -6.55
N TYR A 221 -1.69 -4.55 -6.65
CA TYR A 221 -2.25 -4.09 -7.91
C TYR A 221 -2.16 -2.60 -8.13
N THR A 222 -2.28 -2.19 -9.40
CA THR A 222 -2.24 -0.80 -9.83
C THR A 222 -3.32 -0.49 -10.86
N THR A 223 -4.00 0.65 -10.72
CA THR A 223 -4.93 1.20 -11.72
C THR A 223 -4.60 2.66 -12.01
N GLY A 224 -5.01 3.16 -13.18
CA GLY A 224 -4.81 4.56 -13.57
C GLY A 224 -4.17 4.72 -14.95
N SER A 225 -3.40 5.78 -15.13
CA SER A 225 -2.77 6.14 -16.40
C SER A 225 -1.35 6.66 -16.19
N MET A 226 -0.42 6.24 -17.05
CA MET A 226 0.96 6.70 -17.05
C MET A 226 1.38 7.10 -18.45
N ILE A 227 1.86 8.34 -18.57
CA ILE A 227 2.33 8.96 -19.80
C ILE A 227 3.82 9.22 -19.66
N LEU A 228 4.61 8.58 -20.52
CA LEU A 228 6.07 8.60 -20.45
C LEU A 228 6.67 9.22 -21.70
N PHE A 229 7.70 10.04 -21.49
CA PHE A 229 8.51 10.60 -22.56
C PHE A 229 9.96 10.16 -22.41
N SER A 230 10.66 10.00 -23.54
CA SER A 230 12.12 9.91 -23.53
C SER A 230 12.75 10.50 -24.76
N SER A 231 13.72 11.39 -24.54
CA SER A 231 14.50 12.05 -25.60
C SER A 231 15.89 11.43 -25.81
N TYR A 232 16.22 10.34 -25.12
CA TYR A 232 17.56 9.74 -25.15
C TYR A 232 17.58 8.36 -25.83
N ASN A 233 18.74 8.00 -26.39
CA ASN A 233 19.02 6.69 -27.02
C ASN A 233 19.24 5.54 -26.02
N PHE A 234 18.66 5.61 -24.81
CA PHE A 234 18.78 4.57 -23.80
C PHE A 234 17.54 3.67 -23.77
N SER A 235 17.71 2.47 -23.24
CA SER A 235 16.61 1.51 -23.07
C SER A 235 15.72 1.90 -21.88
N ILE A 236 14.40 1.80 -22.07
CA ILE A 236 13.38 2.19 -21.09
C ILE A 236 12.53 0.98 -20.73
N GLY A 237 12.23 0.78 -19.46
CA GLY A 237 11.31 -0.26 -18.98
C GLY A 237 10.07 0.37 -18.36
N ALA A 238 8.90 0.13 -18.97
CA ALA A 238 7.64 0.61 -18.43
C ALA A 238 6.67 -0.56 -18.25
N GLY A 239 6.22 -0.74 -17.02
CA GLY A 239 5.17 -1.70 -16.69
C GLY A 239 4.02 -1.01 -16.01
N GLY A 240 2.81 -1.56 -16.14
CA GLY A 240 1.68 -1.06 -15.37
C GLY A 240 1.92 -1.17 -13.86
N LEU A 241 2.47 -2.31 -13.42
CA LEU A 241 2.88 -2.57 -12.04
C LEU A 241 4.35 -2.20 -11.81
N VAL A 242 5.26 -2.68 -12.67
CA VAL A 242 6.71 -2.57 -12.45
C VAL A 242 7.49 -2.25 -13.72
N GLY A 243 8.38 -1.25 -13.68
CA GLY A 243 9.24 -0.90 -14.81
C GLY A 243 10.27 -1.98 -15.15
N SER A 244 11.06 -2.39 -14.15
CA SER A 244 12.09 -3.44 -14.30
C SER A 244 12.17 -4.34 -13.07
N ASN A 245 12.26 -5.65 -13.30
CA ASN A 245 12.35 -6.70 -12.30
C ASN A 245 13.55 -7.61 -12.57
N VAL A 246 14.41 -7.83 -11.56
CA VAL A 246 15.55 -8.76 -11.65
C VAL A 246 15.62 -9.62 -10.39
N GLN A 247 15.64 -10.95 -10.55
CA GLN A 247 15.62 -11.90 -9.41
C GLN A 247 14.44 -11.68 -8.45
N CYS A 248 13.29 -11.24 -8.97
CA CYS A 248 12.12 -10.87 -8.16
C CYS A 248 10.99 -11.90 -8.30
N THR A 249 10.13 -11.96 -7.27
CA THR A 249 8.85 -12.70 -7.35
C THR A 249 7.69 -11.72 -7.43
N ASN A 250 6.79 -11.91 -8.38
CA ASN A 250 5.50 -11.23 -8.39
C ASN A 250 4.42 -12.31 -8.41
N GLU A 251 3.66 -12.40 -7.33
CA GLU A 251 2.65 -13.44 -7.15
C GLU A 251 1.31 -12.82 -6.83
N ASN A 252 0.28 -13.26 -7.54
CA ASN A 252 -1.09 -12.76 -7.37
C ASN A 252 -1.12 -11.24 -7.55
N CYS A 253 -0.63 -10.72 -8.67
CA CYS A 253 -0.61 -9.27 -8.92
C CYS A 253 -1.28 -8.92 -10.25
N PHE A 254 -1.93 -7.76 -10.32
CA PHE A 254 -2.49 -7.29 -11.59
C PHE A 254 -2.23 -5.82 -11.86
N SER A 255 -2.40 -5.41 -13.12
CA SER A 255 -2.41 -4.01 -13.49
C SER A 255 -3.46 -3.68 -14.55
N ASP A 256 -4.24 -2.65 -14.24
CA ASP A 256 -5.19 -2.01 -15.17
C ASP A 256 -4.73 -0.63 -15.61
N CYS A 257 -3.48 -0.27 -15.28
CA CYS A 257 -2.88 0.98 -15.73
C CYS A 257 -2.79 1.03 -17.26
N SER A 258 -3.24 2.13 -17.84
CA SER A 258 -2.97 2.48 -19.22
C SER A 258 -1.58 3.09 -19.36
N LEU A 259 -0.82 2.65 -20.36
CA LEU A 259 0.54 3.12 -20.63
C LEU A 259 0.59 3.80 -22.01
N ASP A 260 0.97 5.07 -22.02
CA ASP A 260 1.25 5.82 -23.25
C ASP A 260 2.73 6.26 -23.28
N LEU A 261 3.51 5.70 -24.21
CA LEU A 261 4.94 5.95 -24.33
C LEU A 261 5.28 6.69 -25.62
N PHE A 262 6.04 7.77 -25.48
CA PHE A 262 6.52 8.61 -26.56
C PHE A 262 8.04 8.72 -26.49
N HIS A 263 8.75 8.05 -27.39
CA HIS A 263 10.18 7.80 -27.18
C HIS A 263 11.05 7.99 -28.43
N HIS A 264 12.32 8.31 -28.17
CA HIS A 264 13.39 8.31 -29.16
C HIS A 264 14.35 7.13 -29.01
N GLY A 265 14.40 6.47 -27.83
CA GLY A 265 15.30 5.34 -27.53
C GLY A 265 14.67 3.96 -27.67
N GLU A 266 15.35 2.93 -27.19
CA GLU A 266 14.78 1.58 -27.10
C GLU A 266 13.77 1.50 -25.95
N VAL A 267 12.65 0.82 -26.16
CA VAL A 267 11.57 0.68 -25.17
C VAL A 267 11.17 -0.77 -25.00
N TYR A 268 10.87 -1.11 -23.75
CA TYR A 268 10.22 -2.33 -23.31
C TYR A 268 8.98 -1.96 -22.47
N ALA A 269 7.82 -1.97 -23.11
CA ALA A 269 6.52 -1.65 -22.54
C ALA A 269 5.71 -2.93 -22.34
N GLY A 270 5.25 -3.16 -21.11
CA GLY A 270 4.37 -4.29 -20.77
C GLY A 270 3.20 -3.84 -19.92
N GLY A 271 2.00 -4.41 -20.12
CA GLY A 271 0.84 -4.01 -19.32
C GLY A 271 1.00 -4.32 -17.81
N LEU A 272 1.84 -5.29 -17.45
CA LEU A 272 2.21 -5.56 -16.06
C LEU A 272 3.67 -5.18 -15.77
N ILE A 273 4.62 -5.73 -16.53
CA ILE A 273 6.07 -5.52 -16.30
C ILE A 273 6.76 -5.10 -17.59
N GLY A 274 7.55 -4.02 -17.54
CA GLY A 274 8.34 -3.57 -18.68
C GLY A 274 9.43 -4.58 -19.05
N MET A 275 10.44 -4.70 -18.17
CA MET A 275 11.54 -5.66 -18.31
C MET A 275 11.59 -6.63 -17.15
N GLN A 276 11.64 -7.92 -17.46
CA GLN A 276 11.84 -8.99 -16.49
C GLN A 276 13.12 -9.76 -16.83
N GLY A 277 14.12 -9.61 -15.98
CA GLY A 277 15.41 -10.27 -16.06
C GLY A 277 15.40 -11.71 -15.50
N TYR A 278 16.55 -12.38 -15.64
CA TYR A 278 16.77 -13.76 -15.24
C TYR A 278 16.44 -14.03 -13.76
N ASN A 279 16.12 -15.29 -13.45
CA ASN A 279 15.76 -15.80 -12.12
C ASN A 279 14.59 -15.07 -11.45
N SER A 280 13.78 -14.34 -12.22
CA SER A 280 12.51 -13.80 -11.73
C SER A 280 11.40 -14.84 -11.91
N PHE A 281 10.41 -14.81 -11.01
CA PHE A 281 9.27 -15.72 -11.01
C PHE A 281 7.97 -14.93 -10.98
N ILE A 282 7.16 -15.05 -12.03
CA ILE A 282 5.88 -14.36 -12.15
C ILE A 282 4.77 -15.40 -12.19
N LYS A 283 3.86 -15.33 -11.23
CA LYS A 283 2.84 -16.36 -11.05
C LYS A 283 1.50 -15.74 -10.71
N ASN A 284 0.44 -16.23 -11.33
CA ASN A 284 -0.93 -15.77 -11.07
C ASN A 284 -1.09 -14.26 -11.27
N CYS A 285 -0.57 -13.73 -12.39
CA CYS A 285 -0.63 -12.29 -12.65
C CYS A 285 -1.36 -11.97 -13.94
N CYS A 286 -1.96 -10.79 -14.02
CA CYS A 286 -2.64 -10.34 -15.24
C CYS A 286 -2.53 -8.85 -15.53
N SER A 287 -2.80 -8.49 -16.79
CA SER A 287 -2.93 -7.10 -17.22
C SER A 287 -4.18 -6.88 -18.06
N ARG A 288 -4.85 -5.75 -17.86
CA ARG A 288 -6.03 -5.36 -18.63
C ARG A 288 -5.93 -3.93 -19.22
N GLY A 289 -5.08 -3.07 -18.65
CA GLY A 289 -4.84 -1.72 -19.15
C GLY A 289 -4.17 -1.69 -20.53
N SER A 290 -4.41 -0.64 -21.33
CA SER A 290 -3.86 -0.54 -22.69
C SER A 290 -2.37 -0.21 -22.69
N VAL A 291 -1.64 -0.72 -23.69
CA VAL A 291 -0.22 -0.43 -23.90
C VAL A 291 -0.04 0.22 -25.27
N CYS A 292 0.32 1.50 -25.29
CA CYS A 292 0.59 2.28 -26.49
C CYS A 292 2.05 2.75 -26.47
N SER A 293 2.81 2.43 -27.52
CA SER A 293 4.23 2.82 -27.62
C SER A 293 4.56 3.41 -29.00
N ILE A 294 4.96 4.67 -29.03
CA ILE A 294 5.23 5.43 -30.24
C ILE A 294 6.69 5.91 -30.24
N ALA A 295 7.47 5.41 -31.20
CA ALA A 295 8.84 5.85 -31.42
C ALA A 295 8.91 6.90 -32.54
N PHE A 296 9.62 8.00 -32.31
CA PHE A 296 9.76 9.09 -33.29
C PHE A 296 10.96 8.92 -34.23
N ASP A 297 12.03 8.26 -33.75
CA ASP A 297 13.26 8.07 -34.53
C ASP A 297 13.28 6.71 -35.24
N LYS A 298 13.59 6.74 -36.54
CA LYS A 298 13.77 5.52 -37.35
C LYS A 298 15.20 4.95 -37.28
N GLY A 299 16.07 5.54 -36.45
CA GLY A 299 17.52 5.34 -36.47
C GLY A 299 18.08 4.54 -35.29
N GLY A 300 17.73 3.25 -35.19
CA GLY A 300 18.39 2.30 -34.25
C GLY A 300 17.55 1.84 -33.06
N CYS A 301 16.33 2.32 -32.92
CA CYS A 301 15.55 2.20 -31.68
C CYS A 301 14.58 1.01 -31.78
N GLY A 302 14.64 0.08 -30.83
CA GLY A 302 13.70 -1.04 -30.73
C GLY A 302 12.44 -0.64 -29.97
N ASN A 303 11.27 -0.86 -30.55
CA ASN A 303 9.98 -0.64 -29.90
C ASN A 303 9.36 -2.00 -29.55
N HIS A 304 9.40 -2.37 -28.27
CA HIS A 304 8.88 -3.63 -27.76
C HIS A 304 7.65 -3.37 -26.89
N ALA A 305 6.45 -3.64 -27.40
CA ALA A 305 5.20 -3.53 -26.66
C ALA A 305 4.49 -4.88 -26.55
N GLY A 306 4.26 -5.34 -25.32
CA GLY A 306 3.50 -6.57 -25.06
C GLY A 306 2.36 -6.37 -24.09
N GLY A 307 1.34 -7.21 -24.20
CA GLY A 307 0.16 -7.13 -23.35
C GLY A 307 0.49 -7.26 -21.86
N LEU A 308 1.35 -8.23 -21.49
CA LEU A 308 1.81 -8.44 -20.12
C LEU A 308 3.25 -7.98 -19.91
N PHE A 309 4.13 -8.27 -20.88
CA PHE A 309 5.57 -8.00 -20.79
C PHE A 309 6.13 -7.25 -22.00
N GLY A 310 6.99 -6.25 -21.78
CA GLY A 310 7.87 -5.74 -22.84
C GLY A 310 8.96 -6.77 -23.17
N TYR A 311 9.66 -7.24 -22.15
CA TYR A 311 10.66 -8.29 -22.25
C TYR A 311 10.63 -9.23 -21.04
N ALA A 312 10.67 -10.54 -21.28
CA ALA A 312 10.60 -11.56 -20.24
C ALA A 312 11.63 -12.68 -20.39
N GLN A 313 12.49 -12.87 -19.39
CA GLN A 313 13.50 -13.93 -19.34
C GLN A 313 13.31 -14.94 -18.20
N GLY A 314 12.53 -14.59 -17.18
CA GLY A 314 12.25 -15.44 -16.02
C GLY A 314 11.14 -16.44 -16.29
N ASN A 315 10.73 -17.16 -15.24
CA ASN A 315 9.65 -18.15 -15.32
C ASN A 315 8.30 -17.44 -15.16
N ILE A 316 7.36 -17.75 -16.05
CA ILE A 316 6.02 -17.18 -16.09
C ILE A 316 5.00 -18.31 -16.03
N GLN A 317 4.12 -18.28 -15.03
CA GLN A 317 3.14 -19.34 -14.82
C GLN A 317 1.76 -18.79 -14.49
N LYS A 318 0.72 -19.38 -15.10
CA LYS A 318 -0.68 -19.05 -14.77
C LYS A 318 -0.97 -17.54 -14.86
N CYS A 319 -0.47 -16.90 -15.92
CA CYS A 319 -0.68 -15.48 -16.15
C CYS A 319 -1.53 -15.25 -17.41
N TYR A 320 -2.25 -14.13 -17.47
CA TYR A 320 -2.95 -13.75 -18.70
C TYR A 320 -2.81 -12.27 -19.05
N SER A 321 -3.00 -11.93 -20.33
CA SER A 321 -3.22 -10.54 -20.75
C SER A 321 -4.53 -10.37 -21.47
N ALA A 322 -5.27 -9.34 -21.09
CA ALA A 322 -6.44 -8.81 -21.81
C ALA A 322 -6.20 -7.38 -22.30
N SER A 323 -4.94 -6.92 -22.29
CA SER A 323 -4.55 -5.57 -22.69
C SER A 323 -4.66 -5.36 -24.21
N GLN A 324 -5.20 -4.21 -24.61
CA GLN A 324 -5.00 -3.69 -25.97
C GLN A 324 -3.55 -3.27 -26.15
N VAL A 325 -2.92 -3.66 -27.27
CA VAL A 325 -1.50 -3.35 -27.53
C VAL A 325 -1.36 -2.62 -28.85
N TYR A 326 -0.65 -1.49 -28.85
CA TYR A 326 -0.32 -0.71 -30.04
C TYR A 326 1.15 -0.28 -30.01
N ALA A 327 1.92 -0.59 -31.06
CA ALA A 327 3.28 -0.12 -31.23
C ALA A 327 3.49 0.46 -32.62
N TYR A 328 4.12 1.64 -32.71
CA TYR A 328 4.40 2.31 -33.97
C TYR A 328 5.78 2.99 -33.96
N GLY A 329 6.46 2.96 -35.10
CA GLY A 329 7.76 3.61 -35.27
C GLY A 329 8.92 2.87 -34.59
N GLY A 330 10.14 3.25 -34.96
CA GLY A 330 11.38 2.57 -34.58
C GLY A 330 11.99 1.78 -35.74
N LEU A 331 13.19 1.26 -35.54
CA LEU A 331 13.86 0.41 -36.53
C LEU A 331 13.28 -1.01 -36.53
N THR A 332 12.96 -1.51 -35.33
CA THR A 332 12.32 -2.81 -35.12
C THR A 332 11.11 -2.63 -34.23
N VAL A 333 9.94 -3.11 -34.68
CA VAL A 333 8.70 -3.08 -33.90
C VAL A 333 8.33 -4.50 -33.55
N TYR A 334 8.31 -4.78 -32.25
CA TYR A 334 7.89 -6.05 -31.68
C TYR A 334 6.62 -5.83 -30.88
N GLN A 335 5.52 -6.39 -31.39
CA GLN A 335 4.19 -6.22 -30.84
C GLN A 335 3.56 -7.60 -30.60
N GLY A 336 3.28 -7.93 -29.35
CA GLY A 336 2.72 -9.24 -28.99
C GLY A 336 1.57 -9.12 -28.00
N GLY A 337 0.51 -9.92 -28.20
CA GLY A 337 -0.66 -9.89 -27.31
C GLY A 337 -0.36 -10.32 -25.87
N PHE A 338 0.73 -11.06 -25.64
CA PHE A 338 1.21 -11.44 -24.30
C PHE A 338 2.56 -10.80 -23.98
N ALA A 339 3.55 -10.91 -24.86
CA ALA A 339 4.86 -10.31 -24.66
C ALA A 339 5.45 -9.80 -25.98
N ALA A 340 6.17 -8.69 -25.99
CA ALA A 340 6.93 -8.32 -27.19
C ALA A 340 8.11 -9.27 -27.40
N ARG A 341 8.88 -9.54 -26.34
CA ARG A 341 9.98 -10.50 -26.38
C ARG A 341 10.01 -11.43 -25.19
N THR A 342 10.36 -12.70 -25.42
CA THR A 342 10.65 -13.63 -24.32
C THR A 342 11.75 -14.64 -24.61
N ASP A 343 12.59 -14.90 -23.61
CA ASP A 343 13.65 -15.92 -23.63
C ASP A 343 13.52 -16.89 -22.43
N GLY A 344 12.39 -16.85 -21.72
CA GLY A 344 12.11 -17.59 -20.49
C GLY A 344 11.02 -18.66 -20.63
N PRO A 345 10.90 -19.60 -19.69
CA PRO A 345 9.86 -20.63 -19.71
C PRO A 345 8.49 -20.02 -19.39
N ILE A 346 7.47 -20.39 -20.17
CA ILE A 346 6.08 -19.94 -20.00
C ILE A 346 5.18 -21.16 -19.84
N SER A 347 4.31 -21.22 -18.82
CA SER A 347 3.39 -22.36 -18.62
C SER A 347 2.01 -21.90 -18.18
N SER A 348 0.97 -22.55 -18.69
CA SER A 348 -0.43 -22.26 -18.35
C SER A 348 -0.83 -20.79 -18.49
N CYS A 349 -0.29 -20.10 -19.49
CA CYS A 349 -0.56 -18.69 -19.74
C CYS A 349 -1.50 -18.49 -20.93
N PHE A 350 -2.31 -17.43 -20.85
CA PHE A 350 -3.31 -17.09 -21.87
C PHE A 350 -3.18 -15.64 -22.34
N TRP A 351 -3.75 -15.31 -23.49
CA TRP A 351 -3.95 -13.92 -23.91
C TRP A 351 -5.23 -13.81 -24.73
N ASP A 352 -5.93 -12.68 -24.58
CA ASP A 352 -7.13 -12.41 -25.36
C ASP A 352 -6.75 -11.85 -26.74
N VAL A 353 -7.04 -12.63 -27.78
CA VAL A 353 -6.76 -12.27 -29.18
C VAL A 353 -7.64 -11.12 -29.70
N ASN A 354 -8.84 -10.98 -29.15
CA ASN A 354 -9.79 -9.96 -29.56
C ASN A 354 -9.43 -8.62 -28.92
N SER A 355 -9.20 -8.60 -27.60
CA SER A 355 -8.91 -7.35 -26.88
C SER A 355 -7.53 -6.81 -27.24
N SER A 356 -6.55 -7.69 -27.46
CA SER A 356 -5.22 -7.26 -27.86
C SER A 356 -5.18 -6.67 -29.27
N GLY A 357 -6.12 -7.08 -30.14
CA GLY A 357 -6.13 -6.72 -31.56
C GLY A 357 -5.00 -7.35 -32.38
N LEU A 358 -4.44 -8.49 -31.92
CA LEU A 358 -3.25 -9.12 -32.51
C LEU A 358 -3.48 -10.59 -32.83
N THR A 359 -2.62 -11.14 -33.69
CA THR A 359 -2.68 -12.55 -34.10
C THR A 359 -1.55 -13.40 -33.53
N ASN A 360 -0.57 -12.77 -32.88
CA ASN A 360 0.58 -13.41 -32.27
C ASN A 360 0.70 -13.01 -30.79
N ALA A 361 0.97 -14.02 -29.95
CA ALA A 361 1.17 -13.81 -28.52
C ALA A 361 2.53 -13.16 -28.21
N ILE A 362 3.56 -13.62 -28.91
CA ILE A 362 4.95 -13.21 -28.77
C ILE A 362 5.44 -12.71 -30.12
N ALA A 363 6.13 -11.57 -30.16
CA ALA A 363 6.68 -11.05 -31.41
C ALA A 363 8.10 -11.56 -31.70
N TYR A 364 8.92 -11.77 -30.65
CA TYR A 364 10.28 -12.27 -30.80
C TYR A 364 10.75 -13.13 -29.61
N GLY A 365 11.67 -14.05 -29.88
CA GLY A 365 12.32 -14.88 -28.86
C GLY A 365 11.82 -16.31 -28.82
N TYR A 366 12.33 -17.08 -27.85
CA TYR A 366 12.12 -18.52 -27.76
C TYR A 366 11.62 -18.90 -26.36
N SER A 367 10.60 -19.75 -26.32
CA SER A 367 10.20 -20.44 -25.10
C SER A 367 9.91 -21.91 -25.41
N SER A 368 10.05 -22.77 -24.41
CA SER A 368 9.69 -24.19 -24.51
C SER A 368 8.21 -24.41 -24.81
N THR A 369 7.40 -23.43 -24.43
CA THR A 369 5.93 -23.46 -24.43
C THR A 369 5.44 -22.04 -24.62
N PHE A 370 4.33 -21.87 -25.33
CA PHE A 370 3.82 -20.54 -25.70
C PHE A 370 2.51 -20.26 -24.98
N PRO A 371 2.22 -19.00 -24.62
CA PRO A 371 0.91 -18.62 -24.12
C PRO A 371 -0.17 -18.88 -25.18
N VAL A 372 -1.30 -19.43 -24.76
CA VAL A 372 -2.37 -19.88 -25.66
C VAL A 372 -3.32 -18.72 -25.93
N GLY A 373 -3.54 -18.41 -27.21
CA GLY A 373 -4.51 -17.40 -27.62
C GLY A 373 -5.94 -17.89 -27.41
N LYS A 374 -6.76 -17.03 -26.80
CA LYS A 374 -8.17 -17.27 -26.52
C LYS A 374 -8.98 -16.07 -26.96
N THR A 375 -10.18 -16.29 -27.45
CA THR A 375 -11.15 -15.20 -27.67
C THR A 375 -11.64 -14.67 -26.32
N THR A 376 -12.16 -13.44 -26.28
CA THR A 376 -12.80 -12.89 -25.07
C THR A 376 -13.85 -13.82 -24.46
N ALA A 377 -14.65 -14.49 -25.29
CA ALA A 377 -15.64 -15.45 -24.80
C ALA A 377 -14.99 -16.64 -24.09
N GLU A 378 -13.90 -17.18 -24.65
CA GLU A 378 -13.14 -18.26 -24.00
C GLU A 378 -12.40 -17.76 -22.75
N MET A 379 -11.88 -16.54 -22.75
CA MET A 379 -11.24 -15.89 -21.61
C MET A 379 -12.20 -15.59 -20.47
N ASN A 380 -13.50 -15.52 -20.75
CA ASN A 380 -14.53 -15.41 -19.72
C ASN A 380 -15.12 -16.78 -19.34
N THR A 381 -14.63 -17.88 -19.92
CA THR A 381 -15.18 -19.22 -19.67
C THR A 381 -14.38 -19.92 -18.56
N HIS A 382 -15.05 -20.26 -17.45
CA HIS A 382 -14.47 -20.98 -16.30
C HIS A 382 -13.64 -22.22 -16.69
N SER A 383 -14.16 -23.07 -17.60
CA SER A 383 -13.46 -24.30 -18.00
C SER A 383 -12.12 -24.03 -18.67
N THR A 384 -11.92 -22.86 -19.30
CA THR A 384 -10.63 -22.48 -19.89
C THR A 384 -9.51 -22.49 -18.86
N PHE A 385 -9.78 -21.98 -17.65
CA PHE A 385 -8.79 -21.84 -16.59
C PHE A 385 -8.69 -23.10 -15.74
N TYR A 386 -9.82 -23.77 -15.48
CA TYR A 386 -9.84 -25.06 -14.81
C TYR A 386 -8.94 -26.09 -15.52
N TYR A 387 -9.10 -26.23 -16.85
CA TYR A 387 -8.23 -27.11 -17.66
C TYR A 387 -6.85 -26.52 -17.93
N GLY A 388 -6.65 -25.23 -17.66
CA GLY A 388 -5.34 -24.58 -17.61
C GLY A 388 -4.57 -24.87 -16.32
N GLU A 389 -5.14 -25.65 -15.39
CA GLU A 389 -4.61 -25.95 -14.06
C GLU A 389 -4.51 -24.72 -13.15
N TRP A 390 -5.42 -23.75 -13.32
CA TRP A 390 -5.51 -22.57 -12.44
C TRP A 390 -6.31 -22.90 -11.20
N ASP A 391 -5.81 -22.51 -10.02
CA ASP A 391 -6.46 -22.71 -8.72
C ASP A 391 -7.68 -21.77 -8.59
N LEU A 392 -8.84 -22.29 -8.99
CA LEU A 392 -10.10 -21.56 -9.00
C LEU A 392 -10.82 -21.73 -7.67
N VAL A 393 -11.53 -20.68 -7.24
CA VAL A 393 -12.35 -20.74 -6.03
C VAL A 393 -13.37 -21.89 -6.12
N GLY A 394 -13.37 -22.75 -5.10
CA GLY A 394 -14.40 -23.80 -4.93
C GLY A 394 -14.09 -25.13 -5.64
N GLU A 395 -12.86 -25.32 -6.11
CA GLU A 395 -12.35 -26.63 -6.51
C GLU A 395 -11.02 -26.94 -5.81
N THR A 396 -10.65 -28.23 -5.78
CA THR A 396 -9.44 -28.67 -5.06
C THR A 396 -8.51 -29.51 -5.93
N VAL A 397 -8.74 -29.54 -7.24
CA VAL A 397 -8.10 -30.49 -8.16
C VAL A 397 -6.70 -30.02 -8.53
N ASN A 398 -6.51 -28.71 -8.69
CA ASN A 398 -5.26 -28.11 -9.17
C ASN A 398 -4.63 -27.14 -8.13
N GLY A 399 -5.15 -27.15 -6.91
CA GLY A 399 -4.72 -26.34 -5.77
C GLY A 399 -5.83 -26.28 -4.71
N SER A 400 -5.58 -25.66 -3.57
CA SER A 400 -6.60 -25.39 -2.54
C SER A 400 -6.46 -23.96 -1.99
N ASP A 401 -5.69 -23.13 -2.70
CA ASP A 401 -5.36 -21.78 -2.29
C ASP A 401 -6.46 -20.81 -2.76
N ASP A 402 -7.40 -21.23 -3.62
CA ASP A 402 -8.57 -20.46 -4.07
C ASP A 402 -8.13 -19.09 -4.62
N ILE A 403 -7.23 -19.11 -5.61
CA ILE A 403 -6.48 -17.91 -6.04
C ILE A 403 -7.34 -17.03 -6.96
N TRP A 404 -8.04 -17.67 -7.88
CA TRP A 404 -8.77 -17.02 -8.96
C TRP A 404 -10.26 -17.25 -8.82
N ARG A 405 -11.05 -16.19 -8.89
CA ARG A 405 -12.51 -16.28 -8.92
C ARG A 405 -13.01 -15.84 -10.29
N MET A 406 -14.02 -16.56 -10.78
CA MET A 406 -14.70 -16.27 -12.03
C MET A 406 -16.20 -16.32 -11.82
N CYS A 407 -16.89 -15.56 -12.66
CA CYS A 407 -18.33 -15.54 -12.66
C CYS A 407 -18.92 -16.64 -13.52
N ALA A 408 -19.91 -17.35 -12.96
CA ALA A 408 -20.55 -18.50 -13.60
C ALA A 408 -21.34 -18.13 -14.87
N ASP A 409 -21.58 -16.84 -15.12
CA ASP A 409 -22.33 -16.32 -16.26
C ASP A 409 -21.48 -16.06 -17.52
N GLY A 410 -20.16 -16.26 -17.44
CA GLY A 410 -19.25 -16.09 -18.56
C GLY A 410 -19.06 -14.64 -19.01
N ARG A 411 -19.29 -13.67 -18.11
CA ARG A 411 -19.20 -12.24 -18.45
C ARG A 411 -17.90 -11.55 -18.04
N ASP A 412 -17.07 -12.22 -17.24
CA ASP A 412 -15.88 -11.60 -16.65
C ASP A 412 -14.64 -12.48 -16.81
N TYR A 413 -13.49 -11.82 -16.86
CA TYR A 413 -12.18 -12.48 -16.82
C TYR A 413 -11.96 -13.08 -15.43
N PRO A 414 -11.02 -14.05 -15.27
CA PRO A 414 -10.57 -14.43 -13.94
C PRO A 414 -10.00 -13.23 -13.22
N ARG A 415 -10.50 -13.01 -12.01
CA ARG A 415 -10.00 -11.99 -11.09
C ARG A 415 -9.39 -12.67 -9.90
N LEU A 416 -8.38 -12.06 -9.31
CA LEU A 416 -7.84 -12.53 -8.05
C LEU A 416 -8.92 -12.41 -6.98
N TRP A 417 -8.96 -13.38 -6.07
CA TRP A 417 -10.02 -13.48 -5.06
C TRP A 417 -10.24 -12.18 -4.26
N TYR A 418 -9.17 -11.41 -4.03
CA TYR A 418 -9.20 -10.17 -3.26
C TYR A 418 -9.73 -8.96 -4.07
N GLU A 419 -9.96 -9.11 -5.38
CA GLU A 419 -10.62 -8.07 -6.21
C GLU A 419 -12.13 -7.96 -5.91
N PHE A 420 -12.72 -8.95 -5.23
CA PHE A 420 -14.14 -8.96 -4.88
C PHE A 420 -14.36 -8.38 -3.49
N ALA A 421 -15.47 -7.66 -3.33
CA ALA A 421 -15.91 -7.20 -2.03
C ALA A 421 -16.18 -8.40 -1.09
N LYS A 422 -15.93 -8.25 0.21
CA LYS A 422 -16.11 -9.38 1.13
C LYS A 422 -17.61 -9.65 1.30
N GLY A 423 -18.08 -10.82 0.90
CA GLY A 423 -19.51 -11.14 0.97
C GLY A 423 -20.29 -10.84 -0.31
N ASP A 424 -19.61 -10.41 -1.38
CA ASP A 424 -20.11 -10.56 -2.76
C ASP A 424 -20.09 -12.08 -3.02
N LEU A 425 -21.25 -12.73 -2.97
CA LEU A 425 -21.46 -14.17 -3.14
C LEU A 425 -21.99 -14.48 -4.55
N VAL A 426 -22.65 -13.50 -5.18
CA VAL A 426 -23.17 -13.50 -6.54
C VAL A 426 -22.40 -12.48 -7.36
N CYS A 427 -22.21 -12.82 -8.62
CA CYS A 427 -21.10 -12.34 -9.39
C CYS A 427 -21.33 -11.03 -10.15
N PRO A 428 -20.24 -10.30 -10.41
CA PRO A 428 -19.80 -9.19 -9.58
C PRO A 428 -20.71 -7.97 -9.81
N ASP A 429 -21.70 -7.78 -8.95
CA ASP A 429 -22.54 -6.58 -8.86
C ASP A 429 -22.35 -5.83 -7.53
N GLY A 430 -21.39 -6.28 -6.72
CA GLY A 430 -21.10 -5.74 -5.40
C GLY A 430 -21.70 -6.63 -4.32
N VAL A 431 -21.95 -6.07 -3.14
CA VAL A 431 -22.69 -6.78 -2.10
C VAL A 431 -24.08 -6.19 -1.98
N ASP A 432 -25.09 -6.99 -2.32
CA ASP A 432 -26.49 -6.57 -2.41
C ASP A 432 -27.50 -7.61 -1.91
N LEU A 433 -28.79 -7.35 -2.18
CA LEU A 433 -29.92 -8.17 -1.72
C LEU A 433 -29.85 -9.62 -2.18
N GLU A 434 -29.28 -9.90 -3.36
CA GLU A 434 -29.13 -11.26 -3.85
C GLU A 434 -28.12 -12.02 -2.99
N ASP A 435 -27.03 -11.37 -2.60
CA ASP A 435 -26.04 -11.97 -1.70
C ASP A 435 -26.60 -12.18 -0.30
N LEU A 436 -27.40 -11.24 0.23
CA LEU A 436 -28.04 -11.37 1.53
C LEU A 436 -29.01 -12.54 1.55
N TYR A 437 -29.76 -12.72 0.45
CA TYR A 437 -30.65 -13.85 0.29
C TYR A 437 -29.88 -15.17 0.31
N ILE A 438 -28.75 -15.27 -0.40
CA ILE A 438 -27.89 -16.48 -0.35
C ILE A 438 -27.38 -16.71 1.07
N LEU A 439 -26.79 -15.69 1.69
CA LEU A 439 -26.23 -15.79 3.04
C LEU A 439 -27.31 -16.19 4.07
N ALA A 440 -28.50 -15.60 4.00
CA ALA A 440 -29.64 -15.94 4.86
C ALA A 440 -30.21 -17.33 4.57
N SER A 441 -30.28 -17.75 3.31
CA SER A 441 -30.76 -19.10 2.95
C SER A 441 -29.83 -20.20 3.44
N GLN A 442 -28.55 -19.88 3.63
CA GLN A 442 -27.52 -20.77 4.16
C GLN A 442 -27.39 -20.70 5.69
N TRP A 443 -28.15 -19.82 6.36
CA TRP A 443 -28.24 -19.76 7.82
C TRP A 443 -28.89 -21.01 8.38
N LEU A 444 -28.09 -22.04 8.63
CA LEU A 444 -28.58 -23.33 9.11
C LEU A 444 -27.88 -23.82 10.38
N CYS A 445 -26.95 -23.06 10.96
CA CYS A 445 -26.07 -23.50 12.07
C CYS A 445 -25.43 -24.89 11.82
N LYS A 446 -25.39 -25.33 10.56
CA LYS A 446 -24.92 -26.63 10.11
C LYS A 446 -23.62 -26.40 9.38
N LYS A 447 -22.66 -27.31 9.59
CA LYS A 447 -21.39 -27.29 8.87
C LYS A 447 -21.65 -27.38 7.36
N LEU A 448 -21.24 -26.37 6.62
CA LEU A 448 -21.28 -26.36 5.16
C LEU A 448 -20.04 -27.05 4.61
N ASP A 449 -20.14 -27.58 3.39
CA ASP A 449 -19.00 -28.17 2.68
C ASP A 449 -17.96 -27.11 2.28
N TYR A 450 -18.36 -25.82 2.29
CA TYR A 450 -17.52 -24.67 1.98
C TYR A 450 -17.69 -23.57 3.05
N ASP A 451 -16.61 -22.85 3.34
CA ASP A 451 -16.62 -21.70 4.23
C ASP A 451 -16.58 -20.42 3.38
N TYR A 452 -17.73 -19.75 3.24
CA TYR A 452 -17.82 -18.48 2.52
C TYR A 452 -17.09 -17.34 3.25
N TYR A 453 -16.72 -17.57 4.51
CA TYR A 453 -15.87 -16.70 5.29
C TYR A 453 -14.59 -17.42 5.75
N ARG A 454 -13.59 -17.42 4.86
CA ARG A 454 -12.29 -18.09 5.06
C ARG A 454 -11.50 -17.69 6.34
N TYR A 455 -11.94 -16.71 7.13
CA TYR A 455 -11.16 -16.18 8.25
C TYR A 455 -11.51 -16.75 9.63
N ASP A 456 -12.71 -17.30 9.87
CA ASP A 456 -12.97 -18.02 11.13
C ASP A 456 -12.71 -19.54 11.04
N HIS A 457 -12.63 -20.09 9.82
CA HIS A 457 -12.41 -21.51 9.50
C HIS A 457 -13.43 -22.45 10.18
N LYS A 458 -14.63 -21.97 10.49
CA LYS A 458 -15.64 -22.76 11.22
C LYS A 458 -16.61 -23.46 10.31
N HIS A 459 -16.66 -23.12 9.02
CA HIS A 459 -17.60 -23.68 8.04
C HIS A 459 -19.07 -23.54 8.52
N THR A 460 -19.38 -22.47 9.25
CA THR A 460 -20.71 -22.23 9.83
C THR A 460 -21.11 -20.77 9.66
N VAL A 461 -22.15 -20.51 8.86
CA VAL A 461 -22.72 -19.17 8.70
C VAL A 461 -23.38 -18.71 10.01
N ASN A 462 -22.91 -17.59 10.54
CA ASN A 462 -23.28 -16.98 11.81
C ASN A 462 -23.17 -15.43 11.75
N PHE A 463 -23.42 -14.75 12.86
CA PHE A 463 -23.44 -13.27 12.90
C PHE A 463 -22.11 -12.60 12.54
N LEU A 464 -20.97 -13.28 12.72
CA LEU A 464 -19.67 -12.75 12.29
C LEU A 464 -19.60 -12.64 10.77
N ASP A 465 -20.16 -13.60 10.06
CA ASP A 465 -20.22 -13.60 8.59
C ASP A 465 -21.11 -12.48 8.07
N PHE A 466 -22.25 -12.26 8.74
CA PHE A 466 -23.16 -11.15 8.43
C PHE A 466 -22.57 -9.77 8.73
N ASN A 467 -21.71 -9.66 9.75
CA ASN A 467 -21.03 -8.39 10.03
C ASN A 467 -20.03 -8.03 8.93
N VAL A 468 -19.25 -9.00 8.45
CA VAL A 468 -18.30 -8.82 7.35
C VAL A 468 -19.00 -8.51 6.03
N PHE A 469 -20.12 -9.19 5.80
CA PHE A 469 -21.02 -8.92 4.70
C PHE A 469 -21.54 -7.48 4.73
N ALA A 470 -22.04 -7.04 5.88
CA ALA A 470 -22.55 -5.68 6.07
C ALA A 470 -21.50 -4.61 5.83
N ASP A 471 -20.26 -4.86 6.23
CA ASP A 471 -19.13 -3.96 5.98
C ASP A 471 -18.82 -3.78 4.50
N SER A 472 -19.26 -4.70 3.63
CA SER A 472 -19.02 -4.61 2.18
C SER A 472 -20.27 -4.22 1.40
N TRP A 473 -21.39 -4.03 2.09
CA TRP A 473 -22.68 -3.72 1.49
C TRP A 473 -22.69 -2.41 0.71
N THR A 474 -23.26 -2.42 -0.50
CA THR A 474 -23.17 -1.32 -1.46
C THR A 474 -24.10 -0.14 -1.12
N TYR A 475 -25.28 -0.37 -0.50
CA TYR A 475 -26.33 0.65 -0.29
C TYR A 475 -26.80 0.75 1.17
N HIS A 476 -26.78 1.91 1.83
CA HIS A 476 -27.14 1.98 3.27
C HIS A 476 -26.20 1.17 4.19
N LYS A 477 -24.93 1.01 3.79
CA LYS A 477 -23.87 0.30 4.54
C LYS A 477 -23.85 0.61 6.04
N SER A 478 -24.00 1.88 6.42
CA SER A 478 -23.95 2.31 7.81
C SER A 478 -25.08 1.74 8.68
N GLU A 479 -26.28 1.54 8.12
CA GLU A 479 -27.44 1.05 8.88
C GLU A 479 -27.27 -0.45 9.20
N LEU A 480 -26.86 -1.24 8.21
CA LEU A 480 -26.64 -2.68 8.39
C LEU A 480 -25.42 -3.01 9.23
N ALA A 481 -24.29 -2.36 8.94
CA ALA A 481 -23.07 -2.58 9.70
C ALA A 481 -23.25 -2.16 11.16
N SER A 482 -24.00 -1.08 11.43
CA SER A 482 -24.32 -0.67 12.80
C SER A 482 -25.15 -1.73 13.52
N PHE A 483 -26.18 -2.28 12.88
CA PHE A 483 -27.02 -3.32 13.47
C PHE A 483 -26.23 -4.58 13.85
N PHE A 484 -25.41 -5.12 12.95
CA PHE A 484 -24.64 -6.34 13.26
C PHE A 484 -23.55 -6.09 14.30
N ASN A 485 -22.88 -4.93 14.25
CA ASN A 485 -21.90 -4.56 15.27
C ASN A 485 -22.54 -4.41 16.66
N GLU A 486 -23.75 -3.84 16.75
CA GLU A 486 -24.48 -3.74 18.01
C GLU A 486 -24.96 -5.11 18.51
N TRP A 487 -25.42 -5.99 17.63
CA TRP A 487 -25.82 -7.36 17.99
C TRP A 487 -24.69 -8.17 18.61
N LEU A 488 -23.45 -7.94 18.15
CA LEU A 488 -22.26 -8.58 18.69
C LEU A 488 -21.87 -8.05 20.08
N GLN A 489 -22.49 -6.95 20.56
CA GLN A 489 -22.29 -6.41 21.90
C GLN A 489 -23.31 -6.98 22.89
N TYR A 490 -22.84 -7.34 24.08
CA TYR A 490 -23.71 -7.78 25.19
C TYR A 490 -24.61 -6.61 25.63
N ASP A 491 -25.92 -6.84 25.77
CA ASP A 491 -26.94 -5.87 26.25
C ASP A 491 -27.30 -4.69 25.30
N ALA A 492 -27.20 -4.86 23.98
CA ALA A 492 -27.62 -3.82 23.03
C ALA A 492 -29.16 -3.68 22.93
N TYR A 493 -29.70 -2.53 23.34
CA TYR A 493 -31.14 -2.22 23.29
C TYR A 493 -31.65 -1.84 21.89
N ASN A 494 -30.76 -1.37 21.01
CA ASN A 494 -31.11 -0.86 19.69
C ASN A 494 -31.25 -1.95 18.61
N GLY A 495 -30.64 -3.13 18.82
CA GLY A 495 -30.76 -4.30 17.93
C GLY A 495 -32.10 -5.05 18.05
N ASN A 496 -32.94 -4.67 19.02
CA ASN A 496 -34.27 -5.25 19.27
C ASN A 496 -35.35 -4.59 18.38
N ILE A 497 -35.25 -4.79 17.07
CA ILE A 497 -36.16 -4.21 16.07
C ILE A 497 -37.58 -4.80 16.19
N ALA A 498 -37.71 -6.03 16.66
CA ALA A 498 -38.98 -6.68 16.90
C ALA A 498 -39.70 -6.15 18.16
N GLY A 499 -38.98 -5.45 19.04
CA GLY A 499 -39.53 -4.81 20.23
C GLY A 499 -39.88 -5.79 21.36
N ASP A 500 -39.33 -7.01 21.36
CA ASP A 500 -39.62 -8.05 22.36
C ASP A 500 -38.61 -8.11 23.52
N ASN A 501 -37.57 -7.27 23.46
CA ASN A 501 -36.45 -7.17 24.41
C ASN A 501 -35.51 -8.39 24.38
N ILE A 502 -35.53 -9.16 23.29
CA ILE A 502 -34.66 -10.31 23.08
C ILE A 502 -34.08 -10.20 21.68
N VAL A 503 -32.84 -9.75 21.57
CA VAL A 503 -32.13 -9.68 20.28
C VAL A 503 -31.92 -11.11 19.73
N ASN A 504 -32.73 -11.52 18.75
CA ASN A 504 -32.78 -12.87 18.19
C ASN A 504 -33.24 -12.88 16.72
N THR A 505 -33.29 -14.03 16.06
CA THR A 505 -33.67 -14.17 14.64
C THR A 505 -34.96 -13.42 14.20
N ILE A 506 -35.89 -13.13 15.11
CA ILE A 506 -37.08 -12.32 14.85
C ILE A 506 -36.70 -10.86 14.52
N ASP A 507 -35.73 -10.28 15.22
CA ASP A 507 -35.22 -8.93 14.95
C ASP A 507 -34.50 -8.86 13.60
N PHE A 508 -33.77 -9.92 13.23
CA PHE A 508 -33.15 -10.01 11.91
C PHE A 508 -34.21 -10.08 10.80
N ALA A 509 -35.28 -10.86 11.00
CA ALA A 509 -36.40 -10.89 10.06
C ALA A 509 -37.09 -9.52 9.96
N ALA A 510 -37.30 -8.84 11.09
CA ALA A 510 -37.88 -7.51 11.13
C ALA A 510 -36.99 -6.45 10.46
N LEU A 511 -35.66 -6.54 10.62
CA LEU A 511 -34.71 -5.73 9.87
C LEU A 511 -34.84 -6.00 8.37
N ALA A 512 -34.73 -7.25 7.95
CA ALA A 512 -34.80 -7.64 6.55
C ALA A 512 -36.11 -7.18 5.90
N GLU A 513 -37.27 -7.34 6.58
CA GLU A 513 -38.55 -6.85 6.09
C GLU A 513 -38.64 -5.33 5.97
N ASN A 514 -38.04 -4.58 6.91
CA ASN A 514 -38.05 -3.12 6.86
C ASN A 514 -37.06 -2.57 5.83
N TRP A 515 -35.98 -3.29 5.59
CA TRP A 515 -34.90 -2.85 4.73
C TRP A 515 -35.11 -3.26 3.26
N MET A 516 -35.88 -4.33 3.02
CA MET A 516 -36.37 -4.71 1.69
C MET A 516 -37.60 -3.92 1.21
N ARG A 517 -37.99 -2.82 1.88
CA ARG A 517 -39.17 -2.00 1.53
C ARG A 517 -38.86 -0.71 0.80
#